data_AF-A0AAU3FLT5-F1
#
_entry.id   AF-A0AAU3FLT5-F1
#
_cell.length_a   1.000
_cell.length_b   1.000
_cell.length_c   1.000
_cell.angle_alpha   90.00
_cell.angle_beta   90.00
_cell.angle_gamma   90.00
#
_symmetry.space_group_name_H-M   'P 1'
#
loop_
_entity.id
_entity.type
_entity.pdbx_description
1 polymer ?
#
loop_
_entity_poly.entity_id
_entity_poly.type
_entity_poly.pdbx_seq_one_letter_code
_entity_poly.pdbx_strand_id
1 'polypeptide(L)' 'MRRPVSFGILLTAVLGLGAALLVAVRALHVAEIRSCGVVVTLDRVYREVPPQTPAGREMAAPLAALRRTYDYST' A
#
# COMPACT_ATOMS: atom_id res chain seq x y z
N MET A 1 20.19 -12.85 38.97
CA MET A 1 18.99 -13.72 38.91
C MET A 1 18.39 -13.66 37.51
N ARG A 2 18.56 -14.69 36.67
CA ARG A 2 17.88 -14.81 35.36
C ARG A 2 16.54 -15.51 35.61
N ARG A 3 15.41 -14.83 35.44
CA ARG A 3 14.08 -15.47 35.48
C ARG A 3 13.91 -16.28 34.19
N PRO A 4 13.65 -17.59 34.26
CA PRO A 4 13.41 -18.38 33.05
C PRO A 4 12.09 -17.89 32.43
N VAL A 5 12.17 -17.32 31.22
CA VAL A 5 10.98 -17.02 30.42
C VAL A 5 10.28 -18.35 30.18
N SER A 6 9.07 -18.50 30.70
CA SER A 6 8.31 -19.74 30.57
C SER A 6 8.01 -19.98 29.09
N PHE A 7 8.27 -21.20 28.61
CA PHE A 7 8.10 -21.59 27.21
C PHE A 7 6.72 -21.20 26.64
N GLY A 8 5.67 -21.30 27.47
CA GLY A 8 4.32 -20.87 27.10
C GLY A 8 4.18 -19.37 26.79
N ILE A 9 4.92 -18.50 27.49
CA ILE A 9 4.92 -17.05 27.23
C ILE A 9 5.62 -16.74 25.91
N LEU A 10 6.72 -17.44 25.61
CA LEU A 10 7.43 -17.27 24.35
C LEU A 10 6.55 -17.70 23.17
N LEU A 11 5.86 -18.84 23.31
CA LEU A 11 5.00 -19.37 22.26
C LEU A 11 3.82 -18.44 21.97
N THR A 12 3.14 -17.93 22.99
CA THR A 12 2.01 -17.00 22.80
C THR A 12 2.47 -15.66 22.23
N ALA A 13 3.66 -15.16 22.62
CA ALA A 13 4.23 -13.96 22.05
C ALA A 13 4.53 -14.11 20.54
N VAL A 14 5.11 -15.25 20.13
CA VAL A 14 5.39 -15.53 18.71
C VAL A 14 4.10 -15.64 17.91
N LEU A 15 3.10 -16.36 18.43
CA LEU A 15 1.79 -16.49 17.76
C LEU A 15 1.08 -15.14 17.64
N GLY A 16 1.10 -14.34 18.71
CA GLY A 16 0.52 -12.99 18.71
C GLY A 16 1.19 -12.07 17.70
N LEU A 17 2.52 -12.09 17.63
CA LEU A 17 3.28 -11.30 16.66
C LEU A 17 2.99 -11.76 15.22
N GLY A 18 2.95 -13.07 14.98
CA GLY A 18 2.63 -13.64 13.68
C GLY A 18 1.23 -13.25 13.20
N ALA A 19 0.24 -13.33 14.08
CA ALA A 19 -1.13 -12.91 13.77
C ALA A 19 -1.21 -11.40 13.45
N ALA A 20 -0.53 -10.57 14.24
CA ALA A 20 -0.48 -9.12 13.99
C ALA A 20 0.16 -8.78 12.64
N LEU A 21 1.25 -9.47 12.28
CA LEU A 21 1.91 -9.29 10.98
C LEU A 21 0.99 -9.69 9.82
N LEU A 22 0.27 -10.81 9.93
CA LEU A 22 -0.68 -11.23 8.90
C LEU A 22 -1.80 -10.20 8.69
N VAL A 23 -2.35 -9.65 9.79
CA VAL A 23 -3.35 -8.59 9.72
C VAL A 23 -2.77 -7.33 9.07
N ALA A 24 -1.55 -6.92 9.45
CA ALA A 24 -0.88 -5.77 8.87
C ALA A 24 -0.63 -5.94 7.36
N VAL A 25 -0.15 -7.11 6.93
CA VAL A 25 0.07 -7.42 5.51
C VAL A 25 -1.24 -7.36 4.72
N ARG A 26 -2.33 -7.92 5.26
CA ARG A 26 -3.65 -7.84 4.61
C ARG A 26 -4.16 -6.41 4.50
N ALA A 27 -4.01 -5.61 5.55
CA ALA A 27 -4.39 -4.21 5.54
C ALA A 27 -3.57 -3.41 4.51
N LEU A 28 -2.26 -3.68 4.42
CA LEU A 28 -1.38 -3.03 3.46
C LEU A 28 -1.78 -3.36 2.02
N HIS A 29 -2.09 -4.64 1.74
CA HIS A 29 -2.54 -5.07 0.42
C HIS A 29 -3.87 -4.41 0.01
N VAL A 30 -4.83 -4.29 0.93
CA VAL A 30 -6.10 -3.59 0.66
C VAL A 30 -5.88 -2.09 0.41
N ALA A 31 -4.99 -1.46 1.18
CA ALA A 31 -4.63 -0.06 0.97
C ALA A 31 -3.97 0.14 -0.40
N GLU A 32 -3.05 -0.76 -0.78
CA GLU A 32 -2.38 -0.74 -2.08
C GLU A 32 -3.39 -0.81 -3.23
N ILE A 33 -4.29 -1.81 -3.23
CA ILE A 33 -5.33 -1.96 -4.26
C ILE A 33 -6.20 -0.70 -4.39
N ARG A 34 -6.62 -0.11 -3.26
CA ARG A 34 -7.43 1.12 -3.27
C ARG A 34 -6.65 2.29 -3.86
N SER A 35 -5.39 2.44 -3.48
CA SER A 35 -4.53 3.51 -4.00
C SER A 35 -4.27 3.35 -5.51
N CYS A 36 -4.02 2.13 -5.96
CA CYS A 36 -3.88 1.78 -7.38
C CYS A 36 -5.13 2.21 -8.17
N GLY A 37 -6.32 1.82 -7.69
CA GLY A 37 -7.58 2.16 -8.35
C GLY A 37 -7.78 3.67 -8.54
N VAL A 38 -7.45 4.47 -7.53
CA VAL A 38 -7.53 5.95 -7.63
C VAL A 38 -6.54 6.49 -8.66
N VAL A 39 -5.28 6.07 -8.59
CA VAL A 39 -4.21 6.56 -9.47
C VAL A 39 -4.45 6.20 -10.93
N VAL A 40 -4.81 4.94 -11.21
CA VAL A 40 -5.10 4.45 -12.57
C VAL A 40 -6.31 5.18 -13.14
N THR A 41 -7.36 5.39 -12.34
CA THR A 41 -8.55 6.12 -12.77
C THR A 41 -8.21 7.58 -13.08
N LEU A 42 -7.44 8.24 -12.22
CA LEU A 42 -7.07 9.63 -12.43
C LEU A 42 -6.16 9.80 -13.65
N ASP A 43 -5.17 8.92 -13.87
CA ASP A 43 -4.33 8.94 -15.06
C ASP A 43 -5.16 8.73 -16.33
N ARG A 44 -6.11 7.79 -16.28
CA ARG A 44 -7.06 7.58 -17.38
C ARG A 44 -7.85 8.85 -17.69
N VAL A 45 -8.40 9.51 -16.67
CA VAL A 45 -9.12 10.79 -16.84
C VAL A 45 -8.22 11.85 -17.45
N TYR A 46 -6.96 11.97 -17.02
CA TYR A 46 -6.02 12.95 -17.59
C TYR A 46 -5.62 12.66 -19.04
N ARG A 47 -5.69 11.39 -19.48
CA ARG A 47 -5.49 11.01 -20.89
C ARG A 47 -6.71 11.32 -21.75
N GLU A 48 -7.91 11.06 -21.22
CA GLU A 48 -9.17 11.34 -21.92
C GLU A 48 -9.49 12.84 -21.97
N VAL A 49 -9.23 13.53 -20.87
CA VAL A 49 -9.45 14.97 -20.67
C VAL A 49 -8.17 15.60 -20.11
N PRO A 50 -7.32 16.18 -20.98
CA PRO A 50 -6.07 16.79 -20.55
C PRO A 50 -6.29 17.88 -19.50
N PRO A 51 -5.41 17.99 -18.48
CA PRO A 51 -5.56 18.97 -17.42
C PRO A 51 -5.41 20.40 -17.95
N GLN A 52 -6.40 21.24 -17.65
CA GLN A 52 -6.45 22.63 -18.12
C GLN A 52 -5.71 23.61 -17.18
N THR A 53 -5.57 23.24 -15.90
CA THR A 53 -4.92 24.08 -14.90
C THR A 53 -3.39 23.84 -14.88
N PRO A 54 -2.58 24.84 -14.49
CA PRO A 54 -1.14 24.67 -14.29
C PRO A 54 -0.81 23.52 -13.32
N ALA A 55 -1.48 23.50 -12.17
CA ALA A 55 -1.31 22.44 -11.17
C ALA A 55 -1.65 21.05 -11.73
N GLY A 56 -2.70 20.92 -12.54
CA GLY A 56 -3.07 19.65 -13.16
C GLY A 56 -1.99 19.14 -14.13
N ARG A 57 -1.34 20.05 -14.89
CA ARG A 57 -0.23 19.69 -15.79
C ARG A 57 1.01 19.25 -15.03
N GLU A 58 1.34 19.92 -13.92
CA GLU A 58 2.44 19.51 -13.05
C GLU A 58 2.22 18.11 -12.46
N MET A 59 0.97 17.75 -12.17
CA MET A 59 0.60 16.44 -11.63
C MET A 59 0.56 15.32 -12.68
N ALA A 60 0.44 15.64 -13.98
CA ALA A 60 0.25 14.64 -15.02
C ALA A 60 1.47 13.69 -15.18
N ALA A 61 2.69 14.22 -15.14
CA ALA A 61 3.90 13.41 -15.27
C ALA A 61 4.15 12.50 -14.04
N PRO A 62 4.04 12.98 -12.79
CA PRO A 62 4.09 12.13 -11.60
C PRO A 62 3.03 11.03 -11.62
N LEU A 63 1.80 11.33 -12.05
CA LEU A 63 0.71 10.37 -12.08
C LEU A 63 0.94 9.26 -13.12
N ALA A 64 1.42 9.63 -14.30
CA ALA A 64 1.80 8.68 -15.34
C ALA A 64 3.00 7.80 -14.93
N ALA A 65 3.92 8.31 -14.10
CA ALA A 65 5.00 7.52 -13.52
C ALA A 65 4.46 6.55 -12.45
N LEU A 66 3.60 7.04 -11.55
CA LEU A 66 2.97 6.24 -10.49
C LEU A 66 2.18 5.06 -11.07
N ARG A 67 1.44 5.28 -12.15
CA ARG A 67 0.72 4.22 -12.86
C ARG A 67 1.63 3.07 -13.26
N ARG A 68 2.85 3.34 -13.76
CA ARG A 68 3.77 2.26 -14.14
C ARG A 68 4.14 1.41 -12.93
N THR A 69 4.35 2.01 -11.77
CA THR A 69 4.63 1.28 -10.53
C THR A 69 3.48 0.36 -10.13
N TYR A 70 2.24 0.82 -10.29
CA TYR A 70 1.05 0.04 -9.97
C TYR A 70 0.70 -1.02 -11.02
N ASP A 71 0.97 -0.80 -12.30
CA ASP A 71 0.76 -1.79 -13.37
C ASP A 71 1.66 -3.04 -13.21
N TYR A 72 2.74 -2.98 -12.42
CA TYR A 72 3.59 -4.14 -12.09
C TYR A 72 3.20 -4.87 -10.80
N SER A 73 2.28 -4.34 -9.98
CA SER A 73 1.92 -4.95 -8.68
C SER A 73 0.60 -5.76 -8.69
N THR A 74 -0.12 -5.76 -9.82
CA THR A 74 -1.27 -6.63 -10.12
C THR A 74 -0.87 -7.81 -11.00
#